data_AF-A0A560BPK7-F1
#
_entry.id   AF-A0A560BPK7-F1
#
_cell.length_a   1.000
_cell.length_b   1.000
_cell.length_c   1.000
_cell.angle_alpha   90.00
_cell.angle_beta   90.00
_cell.angle_gamma   90.00
#
_symmetry.space_group_name_H-M   'P 1'
#
loop_
_entity.id
_entity.type
_entity.pdbx_description
1 polymer ?
#
loop_
_entity_poly.entity_id
_entity_poly.type
_entity_poly.pdbx_seq_one_letter_code
_entity_poly.pdbx_strand_id
1 'polypeptide(L)'
;MHARDMIRTHPHVSGNPNDALIRCIEACYDCAQSCTACADACLGEDPMAELVQCIRLNMDCADVCTATGAIATRRSGSNEAVVRAMLDACATACRLCAEACEGHAAMHEHCRICAEACRTCEDACRRALPALSH
;
A
#
# COMPACT_ATOMS: atom_id res chain seq x y z
N MET A 1 1.68 13.93 4.59
CA MET A 1 2.16 13.67 3.21
C MET A 1 1.92 14.90 2.34
N HIS A 2 2.72 15.09 1.28
CA HIS A 2 2.61 16.25 0.36
C HIS A 2 2.12 15.87 -1.05
N ALA A 3 1.60 14.65 -1.23
CA ALA A 3 1.25 14.12 -2.56
C ALA A 3 0.24 15.02 -3.29
N ARG A 4 -0.80 15.49 -2.59
CA ARG A 4 -1.80 16.41 -3.17
C ARG A 4 -1.18 17.70 -3.70
N ASP A 5 -0.35 18.37 -2.91
CA ASP A 5 0.25 19.65 -3.31
C ASP A 5 1.20 19.49 -4.48
N MET A 6 2.03 18.45 -4.48
CA MET A 6 2.93 18.14 -5.58
C MET A 6 2.18 17.79 -6.87
N ILE A 7 1.08 17.03 -6.78
CA ILE A 7 0.27 16.67 -7.94
C ILE A 7 -0.48 17.89 -8.50
N ARG A 8 -1.00 18.75 -7.61
CA ARG A 8 -1.72 19.98 -8.03
C ARG A 8 -0.82 20.96 -8.78
N THR A 9 0.46 21.03 -8.44
CA THR A 9 1.43 21.92 -9.09
C THR A 9 2.08 21.30 -10.33
N HIS A 10 1.78 20.04 -10.65
CA HIS A 10 2.36 19.36 -11.80
C HIS A 10 1.86 19.98 -13.13
N PRO A 11 2.76 20.35 -14.06
CA PRO A 11 2.40 21.15 -15.24
C PRO A 11 1.42 20.46 -16.20
N HIS A 12 1.38 19.12 -16.19
CA HIS A 12 0.51 18.33 -17.08
C HIS A 12 -0.80 17.88 -16.44
N VAL A 13 -1.08 18.23 -15.18
CA VAL A 13 -2.29 17.75 -14.45
C VAL A 13 -3.50 18.66 -14.67
N SER A 14 -3.33 19.84 -15.29
CA SER A 14 -4.41 20.76 -15.71
C SER A 14 -5.48 21.02 -14.65
N GLY A 15 -5.10 21.01 -13.36
CA GLY A 15 -6.01 21.24 -12.24
C GLY A 15 -6.89 20.05 -11.83
N ASN A 16 -6.71 18.84 -12.40
CA ASN A 16 -7.39 17.62 -11.97
C ASN A 16 -6.47 16.68 -11.17
N PRO A 17 -6.38 16.86 -9.84
CA PRO A 17 -5.40 16.15 -9.01
C PRO A 17 -5.66 14.65 -8.84
N ASN A 18 -6.86 14.14 -9.20
CA ASN A 18 -7.28 12.76 -8.95
C ASN A 18 -7.12 12.36 -7.46
N ASP A 19 -8.09 12.79 -6.65
CA ASP A 19 -8.08 12.56 -5.19
C ASP A 19 -8.05 11.09 -4.79
N ALA A 20 -8.62 10.19 -5.60
CA ALA A 20 -8.58 8.75 -5.33
C ALA A 20 -7.15 8.21 -5.47
N LEU A 21 -6.44 8.63 -6.52
CA LEU A 21 -5.04 8.26 -6.73
C LEU A 21 -4.13 8.85 -5.64
N ILE A 22 -4.37 10.10 -5.21
CA ILE A 22 -3.63 10.72 -4.10
C ILE A 22 -3.79 9.91 -2.82
N ARG A 23 -5.02 9.56 -2.44
CA ARG A 23 -5.26 8.73 -1.24
C ARG A 23 -4.59 7.37 -1.35
N CYS A 24 -4.59 6.77 -2.54
CA CYS A 24 -3.88 5.52 -2.79
C CYS A 24 -2.37 5.67 -2.59
N ILE A 25 -1.75 6.73 -3.11
CA ILE A 25 -0.32 7.01 -2.91
C ILE A 25 0.00 7.14 -1.42
N GLU A 26 -0.79 7.91 -0.68
CA GLU A 26 -0.60 8.12 0.75
C GLU A 26 -0.74 6.82 1.54
N ALA A 27 -1.79 6.04 1.24
CA ALA A 27 -2.00 4.74 1.86
C ALA A 27 -0.90 3.71 1.51
N CYS A 28 -0.33 3.75 0.30
CA CYS A 28 0.81 2.89 -0.07
C CYS A 28 2.02 3.15 0.81
N TYR A 29 2.42 4.41 1.00
CA TYR A 29 3.60 4.70 1.81
C TYR A 29 3.38 4.42 3.31
N ASP A 30 2.18 4.70 3.83
CA ASP A 30 1.80 4.36 5.21
C ASP A 30 1.80 2.84 5.43
N CYS A 31 1.20 2.08 4.50
CA CYS A 31 1.17 0.63 4.53
C CYS A 31 2.57 0.02 4.41
N ALA A 32 3.43 0.55 3.54
CA ALA A 32 4.79 0.06 3.38
C ALA A 32 5.60 0.19 4.69
N GLN A 33 5.50 1.34 5.35
CA GLN A 33 6.16 1.57 6.64
C GLN A 33 5.58 0.64 7.72
N SER A 34 4.25 0.50 7.77
CA SER A 34 3.55 -0.39 8.71
C SER A 34 3.96 -1.86 8.55
N CYS A 35 4.01 -2.34 7.30
CA CYS A 35 4.42 -3.72 6.99
C CYS A 35 5.89 -3.96 7.35
N THR A 36 6.78 -3.00 7.02
CA THR A 36 8.20 -3.10 7.41
C THR A 36 8.37 -3.19 8.93
N ALA A 37 7.63 -2.38 9.68
CA ALA A 37 7.66 -2.41 11.14
C ALA A 37 7.05 -3.70 11.71
N CYS A 38 5.97 -4.21 11.11
CA CYS A 38 5.34 -5.46 11.55
C CYS A 38 6.22 -6.68 11.27
N ALA A 39 6.95 -6.71 10.14
CA ALA A 39 7.93 -7.74 9.86
C ALA A 39 9.05 -7.76 10.92
N ASP A 40 9.63 -6.60 11.25
CA ASP A 40 10.66 -6.47 12.28
C ASP A 40 10.13 -6.85 13.67
N ALA A 41 8.92 -6.41 14.02
CA ALA A 41 8.29 -6.77 15.29
C ALA A 41 8.05 -8.28 15.39
N CYS A 42 7.51 -8.92 14.35
CA CYS A 42 7.31 -10.37 14.29
C CYS A 42 8.63 -11.15 14.40
N LEU A 43 9.75 -10.62 13.90
CA LEU A 43 11.07 -11.24 14.05
C LEU A 43 11.55 -11.24 15.51
N GLY A 44 11.05 -10.33 16.35
CA GLY A 44 11.37 -10.22 17.76
C GLY A 44 10.49 -11.06 18.70
N GLU A 45 9.44 -11.72 18.21
CA GLU A 45 8.49 -12.49 19.02
C GLU A 45 8.97 -13.94 19.29
N ASP A 46 8.48 -14.55 20.36
CA ASP A 46 8.75 -15.95 20.74
C ASP A 46 7.44 -16.72 20.99
N PRO A 47 7.13 -17.81 20.26
CA PRO A 47 7.92 -18.40 19.17
C PRO A 47 7.69 -17.74 17.80
N MET A 48 8.78 -17.26 17.17
CA MET A 48 8.76 -16.67 15.81
C MET A 48 8.31 -17.66 14.71
N ALA A 49 8.42 -18.96 14.93
CA ALA A 49 8.13 -19.98 13.91
C ALA A 49 6.72 -19.88 13.32
N GLU A 50 5.74 -19.44 14.11
CA GLU A 50 4.35 -19.29 13.67
C GLU A 50 4.12 -18.00 12.84
N LEU A 51 5.06 -17.06 12.87
CA LEU A 51 4.97 -15.76 12.22
C LEU A 51 5.76 -15.69 10.90
N VAL A 52 6.48 -16.75 10.51
CA VAL A 52 7.34 -16.76 9.30
C VAL A 52 6.57 -16.36 8.04
N GLN A 53 5.33 -16.83 7.88
CA GLN A 53 4.52 -16.47 6.71
C GLN A 53 4.02 -15.02 6.79
N CYS A 54 3.67 -14.53 7.98
CA CYS A 54 3.31 -13.14 8.21
C CYS A 54 4.48 -12.20 7.86
N ILE A 55 5.69 -12.53 8.30
CA ILE A 55 6.93 -11.78 7.99
C ILE A 55 7.17 -11.71 6.48
N ARG A 56 7.05 -12.82 5.75
CA ARG A 56 7.21 -12.84 4.28
C ARG A 56 6.20 -11.95 3.59
N LEU A 57 4.92 -12.05 3.94
CA LEU A 57 3.88 -11.25 3.32
C LEU A 57 4.00 -9.76 3.66
N ASN A 58 4.45 -9.42 4.88
CA ASN A 58 4.77 -8.05 5.25
C ASN A 58 5.90 -7.48 4.36
N MET A 59 6.99 -8.23 4.13
CA MET A 59 8.07 -7.78 3.25
C MET A 59 7.61 -7.61 1.79
N ASP A 60 6.89 -8.58 1.25
CA ASP A 60 6.32 -8.50 -0.11
C ASP A 60 5.38 -7.30 -0.24
N CYS A 61 4.50 -7.09 0.75
CA CYS A 61 3.56 -5.99 0.78
C CYS A 61 4.28 -4.64 0.84
N ALA A 62 5.34 -4.52 1.67
CA ALA A 62 6.13 -3.29 1.79
C ALA A 62 6.81 -2.90 0.46
N ASP A 63 7.42 -3.87 -0.23
CA ASP A 63 8.09 -3.64 -1.51
C ASP A 63 7.09 -3.25 -2.60
N VAL A 64 5.97 -3.98 -2.71
CA VAL A 64 4.92 -3.70 -3.69
C VAL A 64 4.26 -2.34 -3.43
N CYS A 65 3.96 -2.00 -2.18
CA CYS A 65 3.40 -0.71 -1.79
C CYS A 65 4.36 0.44 -2.15
N THR A 66 5.66 0.29 -1.84
CA THR A 66 6.68 1.30 -2.16
C THR A 66 6.78 1.52 -3.67
N ALA A 67 6.85 0.45 -4.45
CA ALA A 67 6.90 0.53 -5.90
C ALA A 67 5.63 1.17 -6.48
N THR A 68 4.46 0.79 -5.97
CA THR A 68 3.15 1.29 -6.42
C THR A 68 3.01 2.78 -6.14
N GLY A 69 3.31 3.23 -4.92
CA GLY A 69 3.28 4.65 -4.54
C GLY A 69 4.23 5.49 -5.41
N ALA A 70 5.43 4.99 -5.70
CA ALA A 70 6.40 5.67 -6.55
C ALA A 70 5.96 5.76 -8.02
N ILE A 71 5.35 4.70 -8.57
CA ILE A 71 4.84 4.66 -9.94
C ILE A 71 3.60 5.55 -10.09
N ALA A 72 2.64 5.44 -9.17
CA ALA A 72 1.41 6.23 -9.17
C ALA A 72 1.66 7.75 -9.02
N THR A 73 2.75 8.13 -8.35
CA THR A 73 3.17 9.54 -8.21
C THR A 73 3.60 10.15 -9.56
N ARG A 74 4.10 9.34 -10.50
CA ARG A 74 4.62 9.82 -11.80
C ARG A 74 3.47 9.90 -12.81
N ARG A 75 2.74 11.01 -12.80
CA ARG A 75 1.56 11.24 -13.65
C ARG A 75 1.85 11.78 -15.06
N SER A 76 3.12 11.93 -15.44
CA SER A 76 3.48 12.38 -16.79
C SER A 76 3.56 11.22 -17.78
N GLY A 77 2.89 11.37 -18.92
CA GLY A 77 3.00 10.44 -20.06
C GLY A 77 1.90 9.38 -20.12
N SER A 78 2.10 8.38 -20.98
CA SER A 78 1.13 7.31 -21.31
C SER A 78 1.34 6.05 -20.46
N ASN A 79 1.55 6.20 -19.16
CA ASN A 79 1.90 5.09 -18.25
C ASN A 79 0.70 4.48 -17.50
N GLU A 80 -0.54 4.87 -17.83
CA GLU A 80 -1.76 4.39 -17.16
C GLU A 80 -1.86 2.86 -17.09
N ALA A 81 -1.47 2.16 -18.15
CA ALA A 81 -1.47 0.69 -18.17
C ALA A 81 -0.56 0.10 -17.07
N VAL A 82 0.61 0.71 -16.85
CA VAL A 82 1.54 0.30 -15.79
C VAL A 82 0.97 0.65 -14.41
N VAL A 83 0.38 1.85 -14.26
CA VAL A 83 -0.24 2.24 -12.99
C VAL A 83 -1.36 1.27 -12.62
N ARG A 84 -2.25 0.92 -13.56
CA ARG A 84 -3.34 -0.05 -13.32
C ARG A 84 -2.80 -1.41 -12.87
N ALA A 85 -1.82 -1.95 -13.59
CA ALA A 85 -1.21 -3.24 -13.24
C ALA A 85 -0.59 -3.23 -11.84
N MET A 86 0.06 -2.13 -11.46
CA MET A 86 0.63 -1.97 -10.12
C MET A 86 -0.43 -1.85 -9.04
N LEU A 87 -1.53 -1.12 -9.28
CA LEU A 87 -2.64 -1.03 -8.32
C LEU A 87 -3.29 -2.39 -8.07
N ASP A 88 -3.48 -3.21 -9.10
CA ASP A 88 -4.03 -4.57 -8.96
C ASP A 88 -3.07 -5.49 -8.17
N ALA A 89 -1.77 -5.42 -8.47
CA ALA A 89 -0.75 -6.16 -7.73
C ALA A 89 -0.70 -5.73 -6.25
N CYS A 90 -0.74 -4.42 -6.00
CA CYS A 90 -0.74 -3.85 -4.65
C CYS A 90 -1.99 -4.25 -3.86
N ALA A 91 -3.18 -4.14 -4.45
CA ALA A 91 -4.40 -4.59 -3.80
C ALA A 91 -4.33 -6.08 -3.43
N THR A 92 -3.73 -6.90 -4.29
CA THR A 92 -3.54 -8.34 -4.02
C THR A 92 -2.56 -8.58 -2.88
N ALA A 93 -1.41 -7.90 -2.86
CA ALA A 93 -0.41 -8.01 -1.80
C ALA A 93 -0.97 -7.53 -0.44
N CYS A 94 -1.64 -6.38 -0.43
CA CYS A 94 -2.29 -5.83 0.76
C CYS A 94 -3.35 -6.79 1.32
N ARG A 95 -4.19 -7.39 0.47
CA ARG A 95 -5.20 -8.36 0.91
C ARG A 95 -4.57 -9.58 1.59
N LEU A 96 -3.55 -10.16 0.95
CA LEU A 96 -2.85 -11.34 1.49
C LEU A 96 -2.14 -11.03 2.81
N CYS A 97 -1.49 -9.87 2.89
CA CYS A 97 -0.82 -9.42 4.10
C CYS A 97 -1.83 -9.14 5.22
N ALA A 98 -2.95 -8.46 4.93
CA ALA A 98 -4.01 -8.21 5.90
C ALA A 98 -4.56 -9.52 6.47
N GLU A 99 -4.90 -10.50 5.63
CA GLU A 99 -5.42 -11.80 6.07
C GLU A 99 -4.44 -12.53 7.02
N ALA A 100 -3.13 -12.48 6.73
CA ALA A 100 -2.12 -13.06 7.60
C ALA A 100 -2.00 -12.30 8.94
N CYS A 101 -1.91 -10.96 8.90
CA CYS A 101 -1.83 -10.13 10.08
C CYS A 101 -3.08 -10.24 10.97
N GLU A 102 -4.28 -10.29 10.38
CA GLU A 102 -5.55 -10.50 11.10
C GLU A 102 -5.54 -11.80 11.91
N GLY A 103 -4.94 -12.87 11.37
CA GLY A 103 -4.77 -14.15 12.07
C GLY A 103 -3.96 -14.04 13.37
N HIS A 104 -3.14 -13.01 13.52
CA HIS A 104 -2.27 -12.77 14.67
C HIS A 104 -2.69 -11.55 15.52
N ALA A 105 -3.69 -10.79 15.07
CA ALA A 105 -4.07 -9.48 15.64
C ALA A 105 -4.58 -9.55 17.09
N ALA A 106 -5.12 -10.69 17.53
CA ALA A 106 -5.57 -10.87 18.91
C ALA A 106 -4.40 -11.06 19.90
N MET A 107 -3.24 -11.50 19.41
CA MET A 107 -2.06 -11.79 20.22
C MET A 107 -1.02 -10.67 20.11
N HIS A 108 -0.89 -10.10 18.91
CA HIS A 108 0.13 -9.11 18.60
C HIS A 108 -0.50 -7.82 18.09
N GLU A 109 -0.42 -6.76 18.89
CA GLU A 109 -1.00 -5.45 18.57
C GLU A 109 -0.40 -4.85 17.29
N HIS A 110 0.88 -5.10 17.02
CA HIS A 110 1.54 -4.67 15.77
C HIS A 110 0.91 -5.33 14.53
N CYS A 111 0.49 -6.59 14.62
CA CYS A 111 -0.27 -7.26 13.55
C CYS A 111 -1.66 -6.64 13.36
N ARG A 112 -2.36 -6.23 14.44
CA ARG A 112 -3.65 -5.53 14.33
C ARG A 112 -3.51 -4.22 13.56
N ILE A 113 -2.51 -3.40 13.92
CA ILE A 113 -2.23 -2.12 13.26
C ILE A 113 -1.85 -2.35 11.78
N CYS A 114 -0.99 -3.33 11.51
CA CYS A 114 -0.57 -3.64 10.14
C CYS A 114 -1.75 -4.10 9.26
N ALA A 115 -2.64 -4.93 9.81
CA ALA A 115 -3.84 -5.36 9.12
C ALA A 115 -4.74 -4.18 8.71
N GLU A 116 -4.96 -3.21 9.61
CA GLU A 116 -5.76 -2.02 9.33
C GLU A 116 -5.14 -1.15 8.23
N ALA A 117 -3.81 -0.97 8.25
CA ALA A 117 -3.08 -0.27 7.20
C ALA A 117 -3.20 -0.99 5.85
N CYS A 118 -3.03 -2.32 5.84
CA CYS A 118 -3.19 -3.15 4.64
C CYS A 118 -4.61 -3.06 4.06
N ARG A 119 -5.66 -3.14 4.89
CA ARG A 119 -7.05 -3.00 4.43
C ARG A 119 -7.35 -1.62 3.87
N THR A 120 -6.83 -0.57 4.51
CA THR A 120 -6.95 0.80 4.03
C THR A 120 -6.27 0.96 2.67
N CYS A 121 -5.07 0.40 2.50
CA CYS A 121 -4.34 0.45 1.24
C CYS A 121 -5.00 -0.37 0.13
N GLU A 122 -5.53 -1.56 0.45
CA GLU A 122 -6.29 -2.40 -0.48
C GLU A 122 -7.50 -1.62 -1.05
N ASP A 123 -8.33 -1.05 -0.18
CA ASP A 123 -9.51 -0.27 -0.59
C ASP A 123 -9.11 0.96 -1.42
N ALA A 124 -8.05 1.67 -1.02
CA ALA A 124 -7.57 2.83 -1.75
C ALA A 124 -7.06 2.46 -3.17
N CYS A 125 -6.33 1.35 -3.32
CA CYS A 125 -5.89 0.84 -4.62
C CYS A 125 -7.09 0.50 -5.52
N ARG A 126 -8.09 -0.22 -4.98
CA ARG A 126 -9.31 -0.59 -5.72
C ARG A 126 -10.11 0.63 -6.15
N ARG A 127 -10.21 1.66 -5.31
CA ARG A 127 -10.92 2.92 -5.63
C ARG A 127 -10.18 3.81 -6.63
N ALA A 128 -8.86 3.70 -6.71
CA ALA A 128 -8.07 4.46 -7.68
C ALA A 128 -8.21 3.91 -9.11
N LEU A 129 -8.46 2.60 -9.29
CA LEU A 129 -8.56 1.95 -10.61
C LEU A 129 -9.60 2.60 -11.55
N PRO A 130 -10.87 2.85 -11.14
CA PRO A 130 -11.83 3.52 -12.01
C PRO A 130 -11.42 4.96 -12.34
N ALA A 131 -10.73 5.64 -11.42
CA ALA A 131 -10.31 7.03 -11.57
C ALA A 131 -9.16 7.21 -12.58
N LEU A 132 -8.58 6.13 -13.11
CA LEU A 132 -7.58 6.15 -14.17
C LEU A 132 -8.17 6.08 -15.59
N SER A 133 -9.50 6.02 -15.75
CA SER A 133 -10.15 5.80 -17.06
C SER A 133 -10.68 7.10 -17.72
N HIS A 134 -10.09 8.26 -17.42
CA HIS A 134 -10.53 9.57 -17.92
C HIS A 134 -9.39 10.46 -18.38
#